data_AF-A0AA88UVX3-F1
#
_entry.id   AF-A0AA88UVX3-F1
#
_cell.length_a   1.000
_cell.length_b   1.000
_cell.length_c   1.000
_cell.angle_alpha   90.00
_cell.angle_beta   90.00
_cell.angle_gamma   90.00
#
_symmetry.space_group_name_H-M   'P 1'
#
loop_
_entity.id
_entity.type
_entity.pdbx_description
1 polymer ?
#
loop_
_entity_poly.entity_id
_entity_poly.type
_entity_poly.pdbx_seq_one_letter_code
_entity_poly.pdbx_strand_id
1 'polypeptide(L)'
;MGKKAEEVERTPGGVGVVNPKPNKGIASKAIDLLEKLIVKLMHDSSKPLHYLYGNFAPVREETPPCKDLTIIGHLPECLNGEFVRVGPNPKFTPVAGYHWYPPFAFFEKNWHGSVLEKCKLLACLTAMVKTMDWPFCFSFCSMIHGLRIKDGKATYVSRYVQTSRLKQEEFFGGAKFMKARINSEIGDLKGLFGLFMVNMQMLRAKLKVLDVSYGNGTGNTALIYHQGKLLALSEADKPYVLKVLEDGDLQTLGLLDYDKRLAHSFTAHPKVDPFTGEMFTFGYSHTPPYITYRVVSKDGYMNDPVPITVSDPIMMHDFAITENYAIFMDLPLYFRPKEMVKENKLIFTFDSTKKARFGVLPRYAKNELLINWFELPNCFIFHNGEPFQT
;
A
#
# COMPACT_ATOMS: atom_id res chain seq x y z
N MET A 1 -3.52 -5.66 35.83
CA MET A 1 -4.64 -4.82 35.33
C MET A 1 -4.67 -4.91 33.82
N GLY A 2 -5.62 -5.65 33.24
CA GLY A 2 -5.77 -5.78 31.80
C GLY A 2 -6.15 -4.43 31.19
N LYS A 3 -5.39 -3.98 30.19
CA LYS A 3 -5.73 -2.78 29.41
C LYS A 3 -7.04 -3.06 28.68
N LYS A 4 -8.12 -2.33 29.00
CA LYS A 4 -9.27 -2.21 28.10
C LYS A 4 -8.73 -1.69 26.77
N ALA A 5 -8.83 -2.49 25.71
CA ALA A 5 -8.59 -1.99 24.36
C ALA A 5 -9.61 -0.87 24.11
N GLU A 6 -9.14 0.34 23.75
CA GLU A 6 -10.05 1.40 23.31
C GLU A 6 -10.86 0.86 22.13
N GLU A 7 -12.19 0.93 22.25
CA GLU A 7 -13.09 0.43 21.23
C GLU A 7 -13.07 1.40 20.06
N VAL A 8 -12.61 0.94 18.89
CA VAL A 8 -12.64 1.75 17.66
C VAL A 8 -14.10 1.93 17.26
N GLU A 9 -14.55 3.19 17.18
CA GLU A 9 -15.88 3.54 16.68
C GLU A 9 -16.05 3.03 15.25
N ARG A 10 -17.22 2.47 14.93
CA ARG A 10 -17.47 1.83 13.62
C ARG A 10 -18.66 2.45 12.92
N THR A 11 -18.52 2.62 11.61
CA THR A 11 -19.64 2.97 10.74
C THR A 11 -20.53 1.75 10.43
N PRO A 12 -21.77 1.94 9.96
CA PRO A 12 -22.58 0.87 9.40
C PRO A 12 -21.81 0.17 8.27
N GLY A 13 -21.52 -1.12 8.43
CA GLY A 13 -20.69 -1.90 7.51
C GLY A 13 -19.28 -2.25 8.01
N GLY A 14 -18.99 -2.01 9.29
CA GLY A 14 -17.80 -2.56 9.97
C GLY A 14 -16.50 -1.79 9.74
N VAL A 15 -16.56 -0.61 9.10
CA VAL A 15 -15.38 0.22 8.87
C VAL A 15 -15.06 1.01 10.14
N GLY A 16 -13.86 0.86 10.66
CA GLY A 16 -13.36 1.57 11.83
C GLY A 16 -13.01 3.03 11.52
N VAL A 17 -13.58 3.94 12.29
CA VAL A 17 -13.31 5.38 12.19
C VAL A 17 -11.90 5.64 12.71
N VAL A 18 -11.09 6.30 11.88
CA VAL A 18 -9.69 6.59 12.20
C VAL A 18 -9.60 7.94 12.91
N ASN A 19 -9.37 7.91 14.22
CA ASN A 19 -9.24 9.10 15.07
C ASN A 19 -8.01 8.98 16.01
N PRO A 20 -6.79 9.14 15.46
CA PRO A 20 -5.56 9.02 16.26
C PRO A 20 -5.43 10.17 17.25
N LYS A 21 -4.82 9.89 18.42
CA LYS A 21 -4.62 10.87 19.51
C LYS A 21 -3.13 11.17 19.75
N PRO A 22 -2.45 11.86 18.82
CA PRO A 22 -1.04 12.27 18.99
C PRO A 22 -0.87 13.34 20.07
N ASN A 23 0.36 13.51 20.59
CA ASN A 23 0.66 14.46 21.67
C ASN A 23 1.79 15.45 21.29
N LYS A 24 1.52 16.76 21.45
CA LYS A 24 2.45 17.90 21.21
C LYS A 24 3.22 18.38 22.45
N GLY A 25 3.32 17.55 23.48
CA GLY A 25 3.95 17.89 24.75
C GLY A 25 5.47 18.13 24.66
N ILE A 26 6.08 18.37 25.82
CA ILE A 26 7.52 18.66 25.95
C ILE A 26 8.38 17.56 25.33
N ALA A 27 7.99 16.29 25.52
CA ALA A 27 8.67 15.14 24.93
C ALA A 27 8.72 15.19 23.40
N SER A 28 7.63 15.61 22.73
CA SER A 28 7.61 15.79 21.27
C SER A 28 8.64 16.83 20.85
N LYS A 29 8.65 18.01 21.50
CA LYS A 29 9.57 19.10 21.16
C LYS A 29 11.04 18.71 21.35
N ALA A 30 11.34 17.98 22.43
CA ALA A 30 12.70 17.50 22.71
C ALA A 30 13.18 16.49 21.65
N ILE A 31 12.33 15.53 21.28
CA ILE A 31 12.61 14.56 20.23
C ILE A 31 12.82 15.26 18.88
N ASP A 32 11.99 16.25 18.55
CA ASP A 32 12.09 16.99 17.30
C ASP A 32 13.38 17.83 17.22
N LEU A 33 13.81 18.42 18.33
CA LEU A 33 15.07 19.16 18.41
C LEU A 33 16.26 18.21 18.18
N LEU A 34 16.25 17.05 18.84
CA LEU A 34 17.28 16.03 18.69
C LEU A 34 17.33 15.50 17.25
N GLU A 35 16.19 15.17 16.65
CA GLU A 35 16.12 14.73 15.25
C GLU A 35 16.68 15.78 14.30
N LYS A 36 16.27 17.06 14.44
CA LYS A 36 16.78 18.14 13.60
C LYS A 36 18.30 18.29 13.70
N LEU A 37 18.85 18.17 14.90
CA LEU A 37 20.29 18.26 15.14
C LEU A 37 21.03 17.10 14.44
N ILE A 38 20.54 15.87 14.60
CA ILE A 38 21.16 14.69 14.00
C ILE A 38 21.00 14.69 12.47
N VAL A 39 19.84 15.06 11.94
CA VAL A 39 19.62 15.21 10.48
C VAL A 39 20.57 16.26 9.91
N LYS A 40 20.73 17.41 10.56
CA LYS A 40 21.67 18.45 10.10
C LYS A 40 23.13 17.97 10.07
N LEU A 41 23.51 17.09 11.00
CA LEU A 41 24.88 16.56 11.09
C LEU A 41 25.14 15.41 10.11
N MET A 42 24.13 14.58 9.83
CA MET A 42 24.32 13.28 9.17
C MET A 42 23.64 13.18 7.79
N HIS A 43 22.71 14.09 7.46
CA HIS A 43 22.03 14.11 6.16
C HIS A 43 22.62 15.20 5.26
N ASP A 44 23.11 14.78 4.10
CA ASP A 44 23.58 15.69 3.06
C ASP A 44 22.40 16.25 2.26
N SER A 45 21.98 17.47 2.62
CA SER A 45 20.89 18.20 1.95
C SER A 45 21.26 18.75 0.58
N SER A 46 22.53 18.67 0.15
CA SER A 46 22.96 19.10 -1.18
C SER A 46 22.61 18.10 -2.27
N LYS A 47 22.27 16.85 -1.89
CA LYS A 47 21.88 15.82 -2.85
C LYS A 47 20.54 16.17 -3.50
N PRO A 48 20.45 16.10 -4.84
CA PRO A 48 19.21 16.39 -5.55
C PRO A 48 18.08 15.44 -5.13
N LEU A 49 16.91 16.00 -4.89
CA LEU A 49 15.69 15.25 -4.59
C LEU A 49 14.98 14.88 -5.88
N HIS A 50 15.59 14.01 -6.69
CA HIS A 50 15.10 13.66 -8.02
C HIS A 50 13.62 13.22 -8.04
N TYR A 51 13.14 12.62 -6.95
CA TYR A 51 11.78 12.09 -6.80
C TYR A 51 10.74 13.10 -6.32
N LEU A 52 11.09 14.38 -6.23
CA LEU A 52 10.18 15.49 -5.95
C LEU A 52 10.28 16.60 -7.00
N TYR A 53 10.84 16.28 -8.17
CA TYR A 53 11.07 17.25 -9.23
C TYR A 53 10.35 16.85 -10.52
N GLY A 54 10.06 17.85 -11.35
CA GLY A 54 9.36 17.67 -12.62
C GLY A 54 8.01 17.01 -12.42
N ASN A 55 7.77 15.92 -13.12
CA ASN A 55 6.53 15.17 -13.06
C ASN A 55 6.27 14.58 -11.65
N PHE A 56 7.32 14.23 -10.89
CA PHE A 56 7.21 13.66 -9.53
C PHE A 56 7.03 14.72 -8.43
N ALA A 57 6.95 16.00 -8.80
CA ALA A 57 6.72 17.04 -7.83
C ALA A 57 5.37 16.81 -7.11
N PRO A 58 5.31 17.04 -5.78
CA PRO A 58 4.09 16.84 -5.02
C PRO A 58 2.99 17.80 -5.48
N VAL A 59 1.81 17.26 -5.74
CA VAL A 59 0.59 18.03 -5.96
C VAL A 59 -0.08 18.23 -4.61
N ARG A 60 0.12 19.38 -3.98
CA ARG A 60 -0.35 19.62 -2.61
C ARG A 60 -1.83 19.92 -2.49
N GLU A 61 -2.42 20.44 -3.56
CA GLU A 61 -3.82 20.86 -3.60
C GLU A 61 -4.71 19.71 -4.06
N GLU A 62 -5.84 19.55 -3.38
CA GLU A 62 -6.90 18.63 -3.77
C GLU A 62 -7.82 19.32 -4.77
N THR A 63 -8.18 18.62 -5.84
CA THR A 63 -9.09 19.13 -6.86
C THR A 63 -10.50 18.63 -6.57
N PRO A 64 -11.48 19.49 -6.23
CA PRO A 64 -12.88 19.07 -6.11
C PRO A 64 -13.42 18.57 -7.46
N PRO A 65 -14.59 17.90 -7.50
CA PRO A 65 -15.16 17.42 -8.75
C PRO A 65 -15.26 18.51 -9.83
N CYS A 66 -14.34 18.48 -10.78
CA CYS A 66 -14.27 19.37 -11.93
C CYS A 66 -15.03 18.74 -13.09
N LYS A 67 -16.23 19.25 -13.36
CA LYS A 67 -17.13 18.75 -14.40
C LYS A 67 -16.75 19.30 -15.77
N ASP A 68 -17.28 18.65 -16.80
CA ASP A 68 -17.23 19.08 -18.20
C ASP A 68 -15.79 19.35 -18.69
N LEU A 69 -14.88 18.41 -18.40
CA LEU A 69 -13.51 18.47 -18.92
C LEU A 69 -13.53 18.54 -20.46
N THR A 70 -12.59 19.30 -21.03
CA THR A 70 -12.44 19.39 -22.48
C THR A 70 -12.09 18.02 -23.07
N ILE A 71 -12.93 17.52 -23.98
CA ILE A 71 -12.73 16.26 -24.68
C ILE A 71 -12.29 16.57 -26.11
N ILE A 72 -11.15 16.03 -26.51
CA ILE A 72 -10.68 16.04 -27.89
C ILE A 72 -10.98 14.66 -28.49
N GLY A 73 -11.83 14.61 -29.52
CA GLY A 73 -12.33 13.35 -30.09
C GLY A 73 -13.71 12.97 -29.54
N HIS A 74 -13.96 11.67 -29.34
CA HIS A 74 -15.26 11.16 -28.90
C HIS A 74 -15.07 10.12 -27.77
N LEU A 75 -15.78 10.31 -26.65
CA LEU A 75 -15.90 9.30 -25.59
C LEU A 75 -17.07 8.37 -25.94
N PRO A 76 -16.87 7.04 -26.06
CA PRO A 76 -17.96 6.14 -26.39
C PRO A 76 -19.11 6.20 -25.39
N GLU A 77 -20.36 6.11 -25.87
CA GLU A 77 -21.53 6.25 -25.00
C GLU A 77 -21.72 5.08 -24.02
N CYS A 78 -21.12 3.92 -24.33
CA CYS A 78 -21.10 2.78 -23.41
C CYS A 78 -20.19 2.99 -22.19
N LEU A 79 -19.37 4.05 -22.19
CA LEU A 79 -18.52 4.40 -21.05
C LEU A 79 -19.35 4.99 -19.91
N ASN A 80 -19.62 4.20 -18.87
CA ASN A 80 -20.33 4.66 -17.68
C ASN A 80 -19.73 4.06 -16.41
N GLY A 81 -18.81 4.78 -15.80
CA GLY A 81 -18.06 4.30 -14.65
C GLY A 81 -17.01 5.26 -14.13
N GLU A 82 -16.15 4.75 -13.26
CA GLU A 82 -15.09 5.50 -12.60
C GLU A 82 -13.75 4.80 -12.81
N PHE A 83 -12.81 5.53 -13.39
CA PHE A 83 -11.41 5.16 -13.37
C PHE A 83 -10.76 5.81 -12.17
N VAL A 84 -10.17 5.00 -11.29
CA VAL A 84 -9.50 5.49 -10.08
C VAL A 84 -8.08 4.97 -10.03
N ARG A 85 -7.14 5.86 -9.68
CA ARG A 85 -5.74 5.53 -9.48
C ARG A 85 -5.28 6.13 -8.17
N VAL A 86 -4.48 5.38 -7.42
CA VAL A 86 -3.77 5.90 -6.26
C VAL A 86 -2.28 5.98 -6.56
N GLY A 87 -1.62 6.98 -5.97
CA GLY A 87 -0.18 7.10 -6.04
C GLY A 87 0.39 7.84 -4.84
N PRO A 88 1.69 7.69 -4.61
CA PRO A 88 2.39 8.42 -3.57
C PRO A 88 2.52 9.90 -3.93
N ASN A 89 2.13 10.76 -2.99
CA ASN A 89 2.13 12.20 -3.12
C ASN A 89 2.36 12.84 -1.73
N PRO A 90 3.57 13.35 -1.42
CA PRO A 90 3.86 13.83 -0.09
C PRO A 90 3.19 15.18 0.17
N LYS A 91 2.33 15.24 1.20
CA LYS A 91 1.67 16.50 1.61
C LYS A 91 2.66 17.49 2.22
N PHE A 92 3.57 16.99 3.05
CA PHE A 92 4.61 17.77 3.71
C PHE A 92 5.98 17.41 3.18
N THR A 93 6.90 18.39 3.17
CA THR A 93 8.30 18.15 2.83
C THR A 93 8.88 17.11 3.81
N PRO A 94 9.45 16.01 3.30
CA PRO A 94 10.08 14.99 4.14
C PRO A 94 11.28 15.50 4.91
N VAL A 95 11.57 14.84 6.04
CA VAL A 95 12.65 15.24 6.97
C VAL A 95 14.04 14.81 6.47
N ALA A 96 14.20 13.68 5.76
CA ALA A 96 15.47 13.22 5.14
C ALA A 96 15.31 12.06 4.12
N GLY A 97 16.05 12.10 2.98
CA GLY A 97 16.36 11.00 2.03
C GLY A 97 15.23 10.36 1.18
N TYR A 98 15.49 9.85 -0.04
CA TYR A 98 14.48 9.36 -1.02
C TYR A 98 14.92 8.09 -1.78
N HIS A 99 14.08 7.04 -1.85
CA HIS A 99 14.42 5.75 -2.48
C HIS A 99 13.25 5.16 -3.29
N TRP A 100 13.61 4.34 -4.27
CA TRP A 100 12.86 3.87 -5.44
C TRP A 100 12.53 2.37 -5.38
N TYR A 101 11.36 1.94 -5.88
CA TYR A 101 11.09 0.55 -6.32
C TYR A 101 10.19 0.58 -7.60
N PRO A 102 10.34 -0.33 -8.59
CA PRO A 102 9.55 -0.33 -9.84
C PRO A 102 8.12 -0.92 -9.69
N PRO A 103 7.18 -0.74 -10.64
CA PRO A 103 5.80 -0.30 -10.29
C PRO A 103 4.63 -1.18 -10.78
N PHE A 104 3.39 -0.81 -10.36
CA PHE A 104 2.06 -0.78 -11.08
C PHE A 104 0.84 -1.24 -10.23
N ALA A 105 -0.22 -0.41 -10.17
CA ALA A 105 -1.59 -0.86 -9.82
C ALA A 105 -2.65 0.01 -10.51
N PHE A 106 -3.52 -0.65 -11.28
CA PHE A 106 -4.71 -0.08 -11.93
C PHE A 106 -5.96 -0.66 -11.26
N PHE A 107 -7.04 0.12 -11.16
CA PHE A 107 -8.33 -0.44 -10.76
C PHE A 107 -9.49 0.16 -11.56
N GLU A 108 -10.32 -0.73 -12.12
CA GLU A 108 -11.53 -0.41 -12.89
C GLU A 108 -12.77 -0.63 -12.02
N LYS A 109 -13.65 0.37 -11.92
CA LYS A 109 -14.94 0.22 -11.26
C LYS A 109 -16.08 0.44 -12.26
N ASN A 110 -16.95 -0.58 -12.34
CA ASN A 110 -18.26 -0.60 -13.00
C ASN A 110 -18.24 -0.14 -14.45
N TRP A 111 -17.97 -1.08 -15.35
CA TRP A 111 -18.14 -0.88 -16.78
C TRP A 111 -18.97 -2.02 -17.36
N HIS A 112 -20.13 -1.67 -17.91
CA HIS A 112 -21.01 -2.59 -18.61
C HIS A 112 -20.58 -2.67 -20.08
N GLY A 113 -20.03 -3.82 -20.50
CA GLY A 113 -19.52 -4.05 -21.86
C GLY A 113 -18.85 -5.42 -21.98
N SER A 114 -18.70 -5.92 -23.20
CA SER A 114 -18.06 -7.21 -23.48
C SER A 114 -16.56 -7.20 -23.11
N VAL A 115 -15.97 -8.36 -22.79
CA VAL A 115 -14.54 -8.49 -22.42
C VAL A 115 -13.61 -7.85 -23.46
N LEU A 116 -13.97 -7.95 -24.76
CA LEU A 116 -13.21 -7.37 -25.87
C LEU A 116 -13.22 -5.82 -25.87
N GLU A 117 -14.32 -5.21 -25.44
CA GLU A 117 -14.44 -3.75 -25.31
C GLU A 117 -13.65 -3.22 -24.11
N LYS A 118 -13.61 -3.98 -23.00
CA LYS A 118 -12.76 -3.68 -21.84
C LYS A 118 -11.26 -3.73 -22.19
N CYS A 119 -10.82 -4.68 -23.02
CA CYS A 119 -9.42 -4.73 -23.48
C CYS A 119 -9.03 -3.55 -24.40
N LYS A 120 -9.94 -3.11 -25.28
CA LYS A 120 -9.73 -1.91 -26.11
C LYS A 120 -9.72 -0.63 -25.27
N LEU A 121 -10.56 -0.58 -24.24
CA LEU A 121 -10.61 0.50 -23.27
C LEU A 121 -9.32 0.60 -22.45
N LEU A 122 -8.80 -0.53 -21.96
CA LEU A 122 -7.52 -0.59 -21.30
C LEU A 122 -6.43 -0.07 -22.23
N ALA A 123 -6.41 -0.47 -23.52
CA ALA A 123 -5.46 0.07 -24.48
C ALA A 123 -5.60 1.59 -24.68
N CYS A 124 -6.82 2.15 -24.71
CA CYS A 124 -7.07 3.59 -24.87
C CYS A 124 -6.78 4.42 -23.60
N LEU A 125 -7.20 3.97 -22.41
CA LEU A 125 -6.87 4.62 -21.13
C LEU A 125 -5.37 4.48 -20.81
N THR A 126 -4.79 3.30 -21.09
CA THR A 126 -3.34 3.12 -21.02
C THR A 126 -2.65 3.99 -22.07
N ALA A 127 -3.23 4.24 -23.26
CA ALA A 127 -2.68 5.18 -24.24
C ALA A 127 -2.77 6.65 -23.80
N MET A 128 -3.86 7.06 -23.14
CA MET A 128 -4.00 8.40 -22.53
C MET A 128 -3.00 8.61 -21.37
N VAL A 129 -2.59 7.53 -20.69
CA VAL A 129 -1.63 7.55 -19.57
C VAL A 129 -0.20 7.17 -20.01
N LYS A 130 -0.01 6.59 -21.21
CA LYS A 130 1.28 6.10 -21.76
C LYS A 130 2.27 7.20 -22.10
N THR A 131 1.86 8.46 -22.09
CA THR A 131 2.79 9.59 -22.20
C THR A 131 3.62 9.78 -20.94
N MET A 132 3.44 8.95 -19.92
CA MET A 132 4.13 9.11 -18.66
C MET A 132 4.60 7.75 -18.14
N ASP A 133 5.84 7.39 -18.50
CA ASP A 133 6.65 6.47 -17.70
C ASP A 133 6.76 7.08 -16.30
N TRP A 134 6.02 6.52 -15.35
CA TRP A 134 5.86 7.07 -14.00
C TRP A 134 6.54 6.22 -12.94
N PRO A 135 7.73 6.63 -12.53
CA PRO A 135 8.35 6.19 -11.31
C PRO A 135 7.50 6.43 -9.98
N PHE A 136 7.20 5.40 -9.14
CA PHE A 136 6.59 5.43 -7.77
C PHE A 136 7.57 5.46 -6.55
N CYS A 137 7.24 6.22 -5.49
CA CYS A 137 7.94 6.21 -4.17
C CYS A 137 7.01 5.74 -3.03
N PHE A 138 7.24 4.58 -2.44
CA PHE A 138 6.31 3.93 -1.49
C PHE A 138 6.10 4.63 -0.14
N SER A 139 6.93 5.63 0.21
CA SER A 139 6.94 6.21 1.55
C SER A 139 6.09 7.46 1.76
N PHE A 140 5.46 7.97 0.71
CA PHE A 140 4.64 9.18 0.77
C PHE A 140 3.18 8.87 1.04
N CYS A 141 2.47 9.82 1.68
CA CYS A 141 1.02 9.82 1.75
C CYS A 141 0.41 9.60 0.36
N SER A 142 -0.79 9.03 0.29
CA SER A 142 -1.42 8.74 -0.99
C SER A 142 -2.32 9.88 -1.44
N MET A 143 -2.31 10.16 -2.74
CA MET A 143 -3.38 10.88 -3.41
C MET A 143 -4.07 9.94 -4.40
N ILE A 144 -5.39 9.95 -4.36
CA ILE A 144 -6.25 9.27 -5.32
C ILE A 144 -6.67 10.29 -6.36
N HIS A 145 -6.67 9.85 -7.60
CA HIS A 145 -7.21 10.56 -8.74
C HIS A 145 -8.40 9.75 -9.27
N GLY A 146 -9.54 10.42 -9.42
CA GLY A 146 -10.75 9.85 -10.02
C GLY A 146 -11.06 10.54 -11.34
N LEU A 147 -11.38 9.76 -12.36
CA LEU A 147 -11.97 10.20 -13.61
C LEU A 147 -13.30 9.47 -13.78
N ARG A 148 -14.40 10.18 -13.59
CA ARG A 148 -15.74 9.66 -13.86
C ARG A 148 -16.09 9.95 -15.31
N ILE A 149 -16.52 8.93 -16.05
CA ILE A 149 -17.06 9.06 -17.40
C ILE A 149 -18.52 8.62 -17.35
N LYS A 150 -19.43 9.49 -17.79
CA LYS A 150 -20.86 9.21 -17.84
C LYS A 150 -21.53 10.11 -18.87
N ASP A 151 -22.39 9.54 -19.71
CA ASP A 151 -23.18 10.26 -20.71
C ASP A 151 -22.33 11.15 -21.63
N GLY A 152 -21.18 10.63 -22.08
CA GLY A 152 -20.22 11.36 -22.93
C GLY A 152 -19.46 12.48 -22.24
N LYS A 153 -19.61 12.65 -20.92
CA LYS A 153 -18.94 13.67 -20.11
C LYS A 153 -17.88 13.06 -19.20
N ALA A 154 -16.85 13.85 -18.91
CA ALA A 154 -15.80 13.48 -17.97
C ALA A 154 -15.75 14.46 -16.78
N THR A 155 -15.54 13.93 -15.58
CA THR A 155 -15.34 14.68 -14.33
C THR A 155 -14.07 14.20 -13.64
N TYR A 156 -13.20 15.12 -13.25
CA TYR A 156 -11.95 14.81 -12.54
C TYR A 156 -12.01 15.23 -11.08
N VAL A 157 -11.38 14.45 -10.21
CA VAL A 157 -11.24 14.72 -8.77
C VAL A 157 -9.89 14.23 -8.27
N SER A 158 -9.31 14.93 -7.30
CA SER A 158 -8.19 14.40 -6.51
C SER A 158 -8.38 14.63 -5.02
N ARG A 159 -8.05 13.60 -4.23
CA ARG A 159 -8.18 13.57 -2.77
C ARG A 159 -7.07 12.76 -2.14
N TYR A 160 -6.55 13.19 -1.00
CA TYR A 160 -5.68 12.37 -0.18
C TYR A 160 -6.47 11.24 0.48
N VAL A 161 -5.85 10.06 0.63
CA VAL A 161 -6.39 9.06 1.56
C VAL A 161 -6.15 9.55 2.98
N GLN A 162 -7.22 9.70 3.75
CA GLN A 162 -7.16 10.21 5.12
C GLN A 162 -6.70 9.12 6.09
N THR A 163 -5.44 8.70 5.96
CA THR A 163 -4.82 7.69 6.81
C THR A 163 -4.54 8.20 8.22
N SER A 164 -4.39 7.29 9.18
CA SER A 164 -3.95 7.63 10.54
C SER A 164 -2.66 8.46 10.53
N ARG A 165 -1.73 8.09 9.63
CA ARG A 165 -0.47 8.81 9.42
C ARG A 165 -0.72 10.24 8.96
N LEU A 166 -1.50 10.43 7.90
CA LEU A 166 -1.73 11.76 7.32
C LEU A 166 -2.41 12.69 8.33
N LYS A 167 -3.46 12.22 9.01
CA LYS A 167 -4.17 13.00 10.05
C LYS A 167 -3.23 13.47 11.17
N GLN A 168 -2.28 12.62 11.56
CA GLN A 168 -1.28 12.99 12.55
C GLN A 168 -0.26 14.00 12.01
N GLU A 169 0.23 13.83 10.79
CA GLU A 169 1.14 14.80 10.16
C GLU A 169 0.47 16.18 10.00
N GLU A 170 -0.81 16.21 9.62
CA GLU A 170 -1.63 17.42 9.59
C GLU A 170 -1.79 18.05 10.98
N PHE A 171 -2.06 17.23 12.00
CA PHE A 171 -2.09 17.70 13.38
C PHE A 171 -0.77 18.38 13.75
N PHE A 172 0.39 17.82 13.39
CA PHE A 172 1.69 18.43 13.66
C PHE A 172 2.08 19.57 12.71
N GLY A 173 1.39 19.74 11.58
CA GLY A 173 1.72 20.71 10.53
C GLY A 173 2.98 20.36 9.74
N GLY A 174 3.36 19.07 9.69
CA GLY A 174 4.60 18.63 9.04
C GLY A 174 4.83 17.12 9.11
N ALA A 175 5.77 16.63 8.31
CA ALA A 175 6.17 15.24 8.30
C ALA A 175 6.70 14.82 9.69
N LYS A 176 6.14 13.74 10.24
CA LYS A 176 6.50 13.20 11.57
C LYS A 176 6.81 11.72 11.58
N PHE A 177 6.18 10.98 10.68
CA PHE A 177 6.48 9.58 10.51
C PHE A 177 7.76 9.49 9.70
N MET A 178 8.72 8.75 10.26
CA MET A 178 9.93 8.44 9.54
C MET A 178 9.60 7.65 8.27
N LYS A 179 10.42 7.86 7.23
CA LYS A 179 10.43 7.07 6.00
C LYS A 179 10.64 5.57 6.24
N ALA A 180 11.20 5.18 7.39
CA ALA A 180 11.47 3.81 7.76
C ALA A 180 10.26 3.10 8.40
N ARG A 181 9.43 2.44 7.60
CA ARG A 181 8.48 1.47 8.16
C ARG A 181 9.25 0.28 8.70
N ILE A 182 8.91 -0.08 9.92
CA ILE A 182 9.36 -1.29 10.60
C ILE A 182 9.01 -2.55 9.80
N ASN A 183 8.05 -2.48 8.85
CA ASN A 183 7.43 -3.63 8.17
C ASN A 183 7.57 -3.68 6.63
N SER A 184 8.17 -2.69 5.95
CA SER A 184 8.31 -2.78 4.47
C SER A 184 9.27 -1.78 3.82
N GLU A 185 9.74 -0.74 4.51
CA GLU A 185 10.37 0.37 3.79
C GLU A 185 11.36 1.07 4.70
N ILE A 186 12.64 0.68 4.75
CA ILE A 186 13.69 1.59 5.23
C ILE A 186 14.33 2.20 3.99
N GLY A 187 14.19 3.51 3.81
CA GLY A 187 14.86 4.25 2.72
C GLY A 187 16.40 4.18 2.83
N ASP A 188 17.13 5.16 2.27
CA ASP A 188 18.62 5.24 2.33
C ASP A 188 19.22 5.40 3.74
N LEU A 189 18.44 5.12 4.77
CA LEU A 189 18.81 4.99 6.17
C LEU A 189 19.69 3.75 6.34
N LYS A 190 20.94 3.87 5.90
CA LYS A 190 22.00 2.87 6.09
C LYS A 190 22.79 3.19 7.38
N GLY A 191 23.36 2.15 7.98
CA GLY A 191 24.27 2.31 9.13
C GLY A 191 23.61 2.89 10.38
N LEU A 192 24.42 3.55 11.21
CA LEU A 192 24.01 4.09 12.51
C LEU A 192 22.93 5.17 12.41
N PHE A 193 22.92 5.97 11.33
CA PHE A 193 21.88 6.98 11.10
C PHE A 193 20.50 6.33 10.92
N GLY A 194 20.43 5.27 10.11
CA GLY A 194 19.19 4.53 9.93
C GLY A 194 18.67 3.88 11.22
N LEU A 195 19.58 3.26 11.99
CA LEU A 195 19.24 2.69 13.28
C LEU A 195 18.74 3.75 14.26
N PHE A 196 19.40 4.91 14.33
CA PHE A 196 18.98 6.03 15.17
C PHE A 196 17.56 6.47 14.82
N MET A 197 17.27 6.68 13.54
CA MET A 197 15.97 7.13 13.09
C MET A 197 14.87 6.10 13.43
N VAL A 198 15.13 4.79 13.26
CA VAL A 198 14.20 3.71 13.68
C VAL A 198 13.91 3.77 15.18
N ASN A 199 14.95 3.93 16.00
CA ASN A 199 14.78 4.04 17.45
C ASN A 199 14.00 5.31 17.85
N MET A 200 14.19 6.42 17.14
CA MET A 200 13.42 7.65 17.35
C MET A 200 11.94 7.45 17.06
N GLN A 201 11.59 6.74 15.98
CA GLN A 201 10.19 6.41 15.68
C GLN A 201 9.59 5.49 16.76
N MET A 202 10.33 4.49 17.24
CA MET A 202 9.88 3.65 18.35
C MET A 202 9.71 4.45 19.64
N LEU A 203 10.61 5.40 19.92
CA LEU A 203 10.53 6.28 21.08
C LEU A 203 9.30 7.19 20.99
N ARG A 204 9.03 7.78 19.83
CA ARG A 204 7.81 8.58 19.59
C ARG A 204 6.53 7.78 19.87
N ALA A 205 6.47 6.53 19.43
CA ALA A 205 5.34 5.65 19.71
C ALA A 205 5.24 5.32 21.22
N LYS A 206 6.35 4.96 21.88
CA LYS A 206 6.38 4.63 23.31
C LYS A 206 5.97 5.80 24.20
N LEU A 207 6.40 7.01 23.84
CA LEU A 207 6.05 8.25 24.56
C LEU A 207 4.67 8.81 24.16
N LYS A 208 3.90 8.10 23.33
CA LYS A 208 2.58 8.52 22.82
C LYS A 208 2.63 9.89 22.12
N VAL A 209 3.77 10.26 21.55
CA VAL A 209 3.89 11.40 20.64
C VAL A 209 3.17 11.06 19.34
N LEU A 210 3.36 9.83 18.85
CA LEU A 210 2.63 9.26 17.73
C LEU A 210 1.70 8.15 18.21
N ASP A 211 0.49 8.14 17.67
CA ASP A 211 -0.49 7.09 17.90
C ASP A 211 -0.41 6.07 16.75
N VAL A 212 0.15 4.91 17.04
CA VAL A 212 0.33 3.82 16.06
C VAL A 212 -0.77 2.75 16.15
N SER A 213 -1.81 2.96 16.96
CA SER A 213 -2.87 1.97 17.19
C SER A 213 -3.69 1.64 15.93
N TYR A 214 -3.80 2.59 14.99
CA TYR A 214 -4.50 2.45 13.71
C TYR A 214 -3.56 2.07 12.55
N GLY A 215 -2.33 1.62 12.83
CA GLY A 215 -1.31 1.46 11.80
C GLY A 215 -0.66 2.78 11.39
N ASN A 216 0.33 2.69 10.51
CA ASN A 216 1.16 3.81 10.06
C ASN A 216 1.31 3.85 8.53
N GLY A 217 0.43 3.16 7.81
CA GLY A 217 0.49 3.06 6.38
C GLY A 217 -0.05 4.26 5.64
N THR A 218 0.30 4.29 4.35
CA THR A 218 0.04 5.41 3.46
C THR A 218 -1.12 5.15 2.51
N GLY A 219 -1.54 3.89 2.33
CA GLY A 219 -2.61 3.52 1.40
C GLY A 219 -2.29 3.87 -0.06
N ASN A 220 -1.02 3.83 -0.47
CA ASN A 220 -0.55 4.39 -1.74
C ASN A 220 -0.18 3.35 -2.81
N THR A 221 -0.24 2.06 -2.50
CA THR A 221 0.31 1.02 -3.38
C THR A 221 -0.68 0.62 -4.46
N ALA A 222 -1.91 0.32 -4.07
CA ALA A 222 -2.93 -0.20 -4.97
C ALA A 222 -4.35 0.12 -4.52
N LEU A 223 -5.29 -0.03 -5.45
CA LEU A 223 -6.71 -0.01 -5.18
C LEU A 223 -7.32 -1.37 -5.54
N ILE A 224 -8.28 -1.85 -4.75
CA ILE A 224 -9.12 -2.99 -5.14
C ILE A 224 -10.57 -2.76 -4.74
N TYR A 225 -11.53 -3.24 -5.54
CA TYR A 225 -12.94 -3.24 -5.19
C TYR A 225 -13.40 -4.65 -4.83
N HIS A 226 -14.02 -4.77 -3.66
CA HIS A 226 -14.57 -6.03 -3.18
C HIS A 226 -15.73 -5.73 -2.23
N GLN A 227 -16.81 -6.51 -2.31
CA GLN A 227 -17.99 -6.38 -1.45
C GLN A 227 -18.53 -4.94 -1.33
N GLY A 228 -18.67 -4.26 -2.48
CA GLY A 228 -19.21 -2.91 -2.53
C GLY A 228 -18.24 -1.79 -2.11
N LYS A 229 -17.02 -2.14 -1.67
CA LYS A 229 -16.05 -1.20 -1.09
C LYS A 229 -14.84 -1.06 -1.99
N LEU A 230 -14.42 0.18 -2.24
CA LEU A 230 -13.11 0.47 -2.83
C LEU A 230 -12.08 0.55 -1.70
N LEU A 231 -10.99 -0.20 -1.80
CA LEU A 231 -9.98 -0.34 -0.77
C LEU A 231 -8.67 0.26 -1.25
N ALA A 232 -8.11 1.22 -0.51
CA ALA A 232 -6.74 1.69 -0.65
C ALA A 232 -5.79 0.81 0.17
N LEU A 233 -4.79 0.27 -0.51
CA LEU A 233 -3.91 -0.76 0.03
C LEU A 233 -2.48 -0.26 0.17
N SER A 234 -1.79 -0.81 1.17
CA SER A 234 -0.37 -0.60 1.40
C SER A 234 0.19 -1.86 2.05
N GLU A 235 1.31 -2.37 1.52
CA GLU A 235 1.87 -3.69 1.85
C GLU A 235 2.03 -4.02 3.35
N ALA A 236 2.17 -2.98 4.18
CA ALA A 236 2.45 -3.13 5.61
C ALA A 236 1.34 -2.60 6.53
N ASP A 237 0.14 -2.32 6.00
CA ASP A 237 -0.97 -1.79 6.80
C ASP A 237 -2.31 -2.43 6.41
N LYS A 238 -3.34 -2.14 7.19
CA LYS A 238 -4.70 -2.58 6.90
C LYS A 238 -5.31 -1.72 5.78
N PRO A 239 -6.28 -2.25 5.01
CA PRO A 239 -6.96 -1.52 3.96
C PRO A 239 -7.73 -0.29 4.48
N TYR A 240 -7.70 0.81 3.73
CA TYR A 240 -8.57 1.97 3.94
C TYR A 240 -9.75 1.93 2.98
N VAL A 241 -10.97 2.08 3.50
CA VAL A 241 -12.18 2.10 2.67
C VAL A 241 -12.40 3.49 2.11
N LEU A 242 -12.58 3.55 0.80
CA LEU A 242 -12.93 4.72 0.03
C LEU A 242 -14.37 4.59 -0.47
N LYS A 243 -15.09 5.71 -0.43
CA LYS A 243 -16.42 5.86 -1.02
C LYS A 243 -16.32 6.84 -2.16
N VAL A 244 -16.92 6.49 -3.29
CA VAL A 244 -17.17 7.45 -4.36
C VAL A 244 -18.59 7.99 -4.17
N LEU A 245 -18.69 9.30 -4.04
CA LEU A 245 -19.94 10.01 -3.75
C LEU A 245 -20.75 10.22 -5.04
N GLU A 246 -22.04 10.54 -4.88
CA GLU A 246 -22.95 10.70 -6.03
C GLU A 246 -22.54 11.85 -6.96
N ASP A 247 -21.92 12.90 -6.42
CA ASP A 247 -21.40 14.04 -7.16
C ASP A 247 -20.06 13.77 -7.87
N GLY A 248 -19.43 12.63 -7.60
CA GLY A 248 -18.14 12.22 -8.16
C GLY A 248 -16.95 12.49 -7.24
N ASP A 249 -17.18 13.01 -6.02
CA ASP A 249 -16.12 13.19 -5.05
C ASP A 249 -15.67 11.85 -4.42
N LEU A 250 -14.48 11.86 -3.82
CA LEU A 250 -13.89 10.72 -3.14
C LEU A 250 -13.77 10.99 -1.64
N GLN A 251 -14.25 10.06 -0.82
CA GLN A 251 -14.19 10.17 0.63
C GLN A 251 -13.52 8.95 1.25
N THR A 252 -12.55 9.16 2.13
CA THR A 252 -12.02 8.09 2.97
C THR A 252 -12.96 7.86 4.15
N LEU A 253 -13.54 6.66 4.26
CA LEU A 253 -14.44 6.30 5.35
C LEU A 253 -13.71 5.85 6.62
N GLY A 254 -12.59 5.14 6.46
CA GLY A 254 -11.83 4.61 7.59
C GLY A 254 -11.08 3.33 7.25
N LEU A 255 -10.74 2.55 8.27
CA LEU A 255 -9.90 1.38 8.15
C LEU A 255 -10.73 0.08 8.27
N LEU A 256 -10.38 -0.93 7.50
CA LEU A 256 -11.06 -2.23 7.50
C LEU A 256 -10.21 -3.28 8.23
N ASP A 257 -10.74 -3.86 9.31
CA ASP A 257 -10.06 -4.89 10.11
C ASP A 257 -10.78 -6.26 10.12
N TYR A 258 -11.84 -6.39 9.31
CA TYR A 258 -12.65 -7.61 9.17
C TYR A 258 -13.11 -8.18 10.53
N ASP A 259 -13.79 -7.36 11.33
CA ASP A 259 -14.24 -7.74 12.68
C ASP A 259 -13.09 -8.21 13.59
N LYS A 260 -11.99 -7.45 13.53
CA LYS A 260 -10.74 -7.71 14.26
C LYS A 260 -10.02 -9.00 13.85
N ARG A 261 -10.45 -9.67 12.77
CA ARG A 261 -9.79 -10.88 12.24
C ARG A 261 -8.49 -10.56 11.49
N LEU A 262 -8.34 -9.32 11.02
CA LEU A 262 -7.10 -8.80 10.45
C LEU A 262 -6.26 -8.07 11.51
N ALA A 263 -5.24 -8.76 12.01
CA ALA A 263 -4.28 -8.22 12.98
C ALA A 263 -2.91 -7.87 12.36
N HIS A 264 -2.58 -8.43 11.20
CA HIS A 264 -1.34 -8.24 10.46
C HIS A 264 -1.53 -7.35 9.23
N SER A 265 -0.43 -7.11 8.51
CA SER A 265 -0.39 -6.45 7.20
C SER A 265 -1.30 -7.14 6.19
N PHE A 266 -1.80 -6.36 5.24
CA PHE A 266 -2.61 -6.85 4.13
C PHE A 266 -1.86 -6.55 2.83
N THR A 267 -1.73 -7.53 1.94
CA THR A 267 -1.02 -7.33 0.66
C THR A 267 -1.66 -6.20 -0.14
N ALA A 268 -0.84 -5.48 -0.89
CA ALA A 268 -1.35 -4.52 -1.86
C ALA A 268 -1.88 -5.19 -3.14
N HIS A 269 -1.66 -6.49 -3.34
CA HIS A 269 -2.05 -7.20 -4.55
C HIS A 269 -2.99 -8.39 -4.28
N PRO A 270 -4.10 -8.20 -3.54
CA PRO A 270 -5.12 -9.24 -3.43
C PRO A 270 -5.74 -9.53 -4.80
N LYS A 271 -6.25 -10.74 -5.00
CA LYS A 271 -6.88 -11.16 -6.26
C LYS A 271 -8.35 -11.48 -6.01
N VAL A 272 -9.26 -10.88 -6.77
CA VAL A 272 -10.69 -11.21 -6.73
C VAL A 272 -10.98 -12.19 -7.85
N ASP A 273 -11.53 -13.36 -7.50
CA ASP A 273 -11.98 -14.33 -8.49
C ASP A 273 -13.29 -13.83 -9.12
N PRO A 274 -13.33 -13.62 -10.45
CA PRO A 274 -14.50 -13.06 -11.12
C PRO A 274 -15.70 -14.01 -11.15
N PHE A 275 -15.51 -15.32 -10.93
CA PHE A 275 -16.58 -16.30 -10.92
C PHE A 275 -17.22 -16.46 -9.55
N THR A 276 -16.41 -16.53 -8.49
CA THR A 276 -16.89 -16.74 -7.12
C THR A 276 -17.18 -15.42 -6.39
N GLY A 277 -16.53 -14.33 -6.83
CA GLY A 277 -16.53 -13.04 -6.13
C GLY A 277 -15.70 -13.03 -4.85
N GLU A 278 -14.98 -14.11 -4.54
CA GLU A 278 -14.10 -14.19 -3.37
C GLU A 278 -12.80 -13.45 -3.62
N MET A 279 -12.23 -12.86 -2.57
CA MET A 279 -10.92 -12.20 -2.61
C MET A 279 -9.88 -13.01 -1.86
N PHE A 280 -8.82 -13.36 -2.57
CA PHE A 280 -7.65 -14.03 -2.03
C PHE A 280 -6.59 -13.01 -1.66
N THR A 281 -5.97 -13.17 -0.49
CA THR A 281 -5.02 -12.20 0.05
C THR A 281 -3.97 -12.88 0.90
N PHE A 282 -2.86 -12.21 1.14
CA PHE A 282 -1.89 -12.61 2.15
C PHE A 282 -1.38 -11.38 2.91
N GLY A 283 -0.60 -11.60 3.95
CA GLY A 283 0.22 -10.57 4.61
C GLY A 283 1.59 -11.13 4.92
N TYR A 284 2.64 -10.31 4.77
CA TYR A 284 4.00 -10.66 5.17
C TYR A 284 4.47 -9.87 6.39
N SER A 285 5.33 -10.48 7.20
CA SER A 285 5.80 -9.97 8.50
C SER A 285 7.30 -10.21 8.65
N HIS A 286 7.95 -9.39 9.48
CA HIS A 286 9.36 -9.58 9.84
C HIS A 286 9.57 -10.51 11.03
N THR A 287 8.49 -10.98 11.64
CA THR A 287 8.51 -11.99 12.70
C THR A 287 7.59 -13.15 12.32
N PRO A 288 7.92 -14.40 12.68
CA PRO A 288 7.07 -15.55 12.42
C PRO A 288 5.64 -15.40 13.00
N PRO A 289 4.60 -15.89 12.30
CA PRO A 289 4.63 -16.43 10.94
C PRO A 289 4.95 -15.33 9.91
N TYR A 290 5.90 -15.61 9.01
CA TYR A 290 6.38 -14.60 8.06
C TYR A 290 5.38 -14.31 6.95
N ILE A 291 4.64 -15.33 6.47
CA ILE A 291 3.61 -15.20 5.44
C ILE A 291 2.32 -15.80 5.99
N THR A 292 1.20 -15.09 5.86
CA THR A 292 -0.13 -15.58 6.24
C THR A 292 -1.10 -15.39 5.09
N TYR A 293 -1.61 -16.48 4.54
CA TYR A 293 -2.60 -16.50 3.47
C TYR A 293 -4.03 -16.53 4.02
N ARG A 294 -4.97 -15.89 3.32
CA ARG A 294 -6.39 -15.82 3.67
C ARG A 294 -7.28 -15.75 2.43
N VAL A 295 -8.52 -16.20 2.62
CA VAL A 295 -9.62 -16.02 1.67
C VAL A 295 -10.68 -15.15 2.33
N VAL A 296 -11.17 -14.13 1.63
CA VAL A 296 -12.31 -13.31 2.03
C VAL A 296 -13.48 -13.68 1.13
N SER A 297 -14.61 -14.06 1.72
CA SER A 297 -15.81 -14.40 0.96
C SER A 297 -16.35 -13.19 0.19
N LYS A 298 -17.17 -13.43 -0.84
CA LYS A 298 -17.88 -12.38 -1.59
C LYS A 298 -18.67 -11.41 -0.70
N ASP A 299 -19.12 -11.89 0.47
CA ASP A 299 -19.91 -11.13 1.44
C ASP A 299 -19.03 -10.35 2.45
N GLY A 300 -17.70 -10.45 2.33
CA GLY A 300 -16.73 -9.72 3.15
C GLY A 300 -16.28 -10.47 4.41
N TYR A 301 -16.60 -11.75 4.57
CA TYR A 301 -16.14 -12.54 5.72
C TYR A 301 -14.71 -13.04 5.50
N MET A 302 -13.78 -12.65 6.37
CA MET A 302 -12.38 -13.10 6.31
C MET A 302 -12.21 -14.48 6.95
N ASN A 303 -11.88 -15.50 6.17
CA ASN A 303 -11.67 -16.86 6.66
C ASN A 303 -10.41 -16.99 7.55
N ASP A 304 -10.27 -18.15 8.19
CA ASP A 304 -9.13 -18.46 9.06
C ASP A 304 -7.79 -18.38 8.31
N PRO A 305 -6.71 -17.97 9.00
CA PRO A 305 -5.39 -17.82 8.38
C PRO A 305 -4.76 -19.18 8.07
N VAL A 306 -4.01 -19.22 6.97
CA VAL A 306 -3.12 -20.31 6.62
C VAL A 306 -1.69 -19.76 6.64
N PRO A 307 -0.90 -20.02 7.69
CA PRO A 307 0.52 -19.67 7.71
C PRO A 307 1.26 -20.42 6.60
N ILE A 308 2.14 -19.72 5.88
CA ILE A 308 3.03 -20.32 4.87
C ILE A 308 4.46 -20.21 5.38
N THR A 309 5.10 -21.36 5.57
CA THR A 309 6.46 -21.46 6.10
C THR A 309 7.50 -21.11 5.04
N VAL A 310 8.24 -20.05 5.33
CA VAL A 310 9.46 -19.63 4.63
C VAL A 310 10.59 -19.52 5.67
N SER A 311 11.83 -19.72 5.25
CA SER A 311 12.96 -19.82 6.18
C SER A 311 13.28 -18.49 6.87
N ASP A 312 13.09 -17.39 6.16
CA ASP A 312 13.54 -16.06 6.55
C ASP A 312 12.49 -15.02 6.15
N PRO A 313 12.49 -13.83 6.78
CA PRO A 313 11.64 -12.74 6.35
C PRO A 313 12.08 -12.23 4.99
N ILE A 314 11.27 -12.49 3.97
CA ILE A 314 11.45 -12.01 2.61
C ILE A 314 10.41 -10.93 2.27
N MET A 315 10.71 -10.10 1.28
CA MET A 315 9.67 -9.29 0.64
C MET A 315 8.94 -10.13 -0.40
N MET A 316 7.64 -10.36 -0.14
CA MET A 316 6.71 -10.97 -1.08
C MET A 316 5.70 -9.90 -1.49
N HIS A 317 5.97 -9.24 -2.62
CA HIS A 317 5.16 -8.11 -3.10
C HIS A 317 3.81 -8.56 -3.66
N ASP A 318 3.84 -9.57 -4.52
CA ASP A 318 2.70 -10.08 -5.26
C ASP A 318 2.59 -11.60 -5.10
N PHE A 319 1.46 -12.14 -5.51
CA PHE A 319 1.17 -13.56 -5.59
C PHE A 319 0.15 -13.80 -6.70
N ALA A 320 -0.05 -15.05 -7.11
CA ALA A 320 -0.96 -15.37 -8.20
C ALA A 320 -2.08 -16.32 -7.73
N ILE A 321 -3.26 -16.18 -8.33
CA ILE A 321 -4.38 -17.10 -8.14
C ILE A 321 -4.76 -17.68 -9.49
N THR A 322 -5.07 -18.97 -9.50
CA THR A 322 -5.65 -19.69 -10.62
C THR A 322 -7.01 -20.25 -10.20
N GLU A 323 -7.69 -20.97 -11.10
CA GLU A 323 -8.95 -21.65 -10.77
C GLU A 323 -8.81 -22.54 -9.53
N ASN A 324 -7.67 -23.23 -9.36
CA ASN A 324 -7.52 -24.23 -8.29
C ASN A 324 -6.43 -23.91 -7.26
N TYR A 325 -5.44 -23.08 -7.60
CA TYR A 325 -4.25 -22.87 -6.78
C TYR A 325 -3.95 -21.40 -6.48
N ALA A 326 -3.41 -21.16 -5.30
CA ALA A 326 -2.63 -19.98 -4.95
C ALA A 326 -1.14 -20.25 -5.16
N ILE A 327 -0.44 -19.30 -5.78
CA ILE A 327 0.97 -19.39 -6.15
C ILE A 327 1.74 -18.32 -5.38
N PHE A 328 2.61 -18.75 -4.48
CA PHE A 328 3.46 -17.89 -3.65
C PHE A 328 4.87 -17.80 -4.23
N MET A 329 5.44 -16.60 -4.20
CA MET A 329 6.78 -16.33 -4.74
C MET A 329 7.78 -16.14 -3.61
N ASP A 330 8.51 -17.21 -3.26
CA ASP A 330 9.61 -17.12 -2.30
C ASP A 330 10.90 -16.77 -3.05
N LEU A 331 11.15 -15.47 -3.10
CA LEU A 331 12.23 -14.85 -3.86
C LEU A 331 13.32 -14.34 -2.93
N PRO A 332 14.60 -14.35 -3.34
CA PRO A 332 15.73 -14.11 -2.45
C PRO A 332 15.98 -12.61 -2.17
N LEU A 333 14.93 -11.83 -1.86
CA LEU A 333 15.02 -10.46 -1.37
C LEU A 333 14.69 -10.43 0.13
N TYR A 334 15.73 -10.43 0.97
CA TYR A 334 15.61 -10.65 2.41
C TYR A 334 15.58 -9.37 3.21
N PHE A 335 14.80 -9.35 4.29
CA PHE A 335 14.84 -8.32 5.32
C PHE A 335 15.98 -8.60 6.32
N ARG A 336 17.08 -7.85 6.23
CA ARG A 336 18.32 -8.07 6.99
C ARG A 336 18.76 -6.82 7.78
N PRO A 337 18.07 -6.46 8.88
CA PRO A 337 18.40 -5.28 9.70
C PRO A 337 19.82 -5.31 10.29
N LYS A 338 20.39 -6.50 10.52
CA LYS A 338 21.76 -6.63 11.02
C LYS A 338 22.81 -6.18 10.00
N GLU A 339 22.62 -6.51 8.74
CA GLU A 339 23.53 -6.11 7.64
C GLU A 339 23.46 -4.61 7.37
N MET A 340 22.27 -4.00 7.54
CA MET A 340 22.11 -2.54 7.42
C MET A 340 23.05 -1.77 8.35
N VAL A 341 23.23 -2.25 9.58
CA VAL A 341 24.08 -1.59 10.58
C VAL A 341 25.55 -1.95 10.41
N LYS A 342 25.87 -3.23 10.23
CA LYS A 342 27.25 -3.72 10.19
C LYS A 342 27.95 -3.48 8.86
N GLU A 343 27.22 -3.65 7.76
CA GLU A 343 27.78 -3.66 6.40
C GLU A 343 27.32 -2.44 5.60
N ASN A 344 26.57 -1.52 6.22
CA ASN A 344 26.03 -0.32 5.58
C ASN A 344 25.22 -0.63 4.31
N LYS A 345 24.57 -1.80 4.27
CA LYS A 345 23.68 -2.24 3.20
C LYS A 345 22.27 -1.65 3.38
N LEU A 346 21.44 -1.76 2.34
CA LEU A 346 20.01 -1.51 2.49
C LEU A 346 19.39 -2.56 3.42
N ILE A 347 18.22 -2.28 4.00
CA ILE A 347 17.58 -3.27 4.87
C ILE A 347 17.06 -4.48 4.09
N PHE A 348 16.64 -4.26 2.84
CA PHE A 348 16.32 -5.34 1.91
C PHE A 348 17.54 -5.60 1.05
N THR A 349 18.05 -6.83 1.12
CA THR A 349 19.22 -7.26 0.36
C THR A 349 18.83 -8.44 -0.52
N PHE A 350 19.07 -8.30 -1.82
CA PHE A 350 18.96 -9.41 -2.76
C PHE A 350 20.16 -10.34 -2.59
N ASP A 351 19.90 -11.63 -2.39
CA ASP A 351 20.92 -12.66 -2.24
C ASP A 351 21.06 -13.44 -3.56
N SER A 352 22.08 -13.09 -4.34
CA SER A 352 22.36 -13.75 -5.63
C SER A 352 22.81 -15.21 -5.50
N THR A 353 23.12 -15.67 -4.28
CA THR A 353 23.55 -17.05 -4.03
C THR A 353 22.39 -18.01 -3.74
N LYS A 354 21.20 -17.47 -3.48
CA LYS A 354 20.00 -18.23 -3.14
C LYS A 354 19.14 -18.46 -4.37
N LYS A 355 18.52 -19.63 -4.46
CA LYS A 355 17.56 -19.94 -5.53
C LYS A 355 16.20 -19.31 -5.22
N ALA A 356 15.44 -19.01 -6.25
CA ALA A 356 14.04 -18.64 -6.11
C ALA A 356 13.17 -19.92 -6.06
N ARG A 357 11.97 -19.84 -5.48
CA ARG A 357 11.02 -20.95 -5.55
C ARG A 357 9.57 -20.48 -5.60
N PHE A 358 8.72 -21.24 -6.27
CA PHE A 358 7.27 -21.03 -6.30
C PHE A 358 6.56 -22.10 -5.50
N GLY A 359 5.70 -21.67 -4.58
CA GLY A 359 4.86 -22.55 -3.77
C GLY A 359 3.45 -22.60 -4.37
N VAL A 360 3.03 -23.76 -4.83
CA VAL A 360 1.68 -23.97 -5.39
C VAL A 360 0.83 -24.67 -4.34
N LEU A 361 -0.21 -23.98 -3.85
CA LEU A 361 -1.10 -24.44 -2.78
C LEU A 361 -2.53 -24.50 -3.30
N PRO A 362 -3.32 -25.56 -3.06
CA PRO A 362 -4.76 -25.54 -3.33
C PRO A 362 -5.41 -24.32 -2.66
N ARG A 363 -6.15 -23.50 -3.41
CA ARG A 363 -6.58 -22.16 -2.95
C ARG A 363 -7.50 -22.17 -1.72
N TYR A 364 -8.10 -23.32 -1.39
CA TYR A 364 -8.92 -23.52 -0.19
C TYR A 364 -8.27 -24.41 0.87
N ALA A 365 -6.98 -24.73 0.74
CA ALA A 365 -6.24 -25.51 1.73
C ALA A 365 -6.37 -24.86 3.11
N LYS A 366 -6.52 -25.68 4.15
CA LYS A 366 -6.64 -25.23 5.55
C LYS A 366 -5.30 -25.21 6.29
N ASN A 367 -4.25 -25.74 5.67
CA ASN A 367 -2.89 -25.76 6.19
C ASN A 367 -1.91 -25.84 5.01
N GLU A 368 -0.65 -25.57 5.27
CA GLU A 368 0.40 -25.55 4.24
C GLU A 368 0.88 -26.92 3.78
N LEU A 369 0.44 -28.04 4.38
CA LEU A 369 0.99 -29.37 4.07
C LEU A 369 0.76 -29.79 2.60
N LEU A 370 -0.17 -29.13 1.91
CA LEU A 370 -0.49 -29.37 0.50
C LEU A 370 0.31 -28.47 -0.45
N ILE A 371 1.22 -27.65 0.05
CA ILE A 371 2.04 -26.79 -0.80
C ILE A 371 3.12 -27.61 -1.50
N ASN A 372 3.22 -27.45 -2.82
CA ASN A 372 4.30 -28.00 -3.62
C ASN A 372 5.26 -26.88 -3.99
N TRP A 373 6.53 -27.01 -3.58
CA TRP A 373 7.57 -26.04 -3.87
C TRP A 373 8.36 -26.45 -5.12
N PHE A 374 8.41 -25.56 -6.10
CA PHE A 374 9.18 -25.70 -7.34
C PHE A 374 10.36 -24.75 -7.30
N GLU A 375 11.56 -25.28 -7.49
CA GLU A 375 12.79 -24.50 -7.48
C GLU A 375 13.05 -23.86 -8.85
N LEU A 376 13.54 -22.61 -8.84
CA LEU A 376 13.92 -21.85 -10.03
C LEU A 376 15.36 -21.34 -9.88
N PRO A 377 16.04 -21.03 -11.01
CA PRO A 377 17.25 -20.22 -10.97
C PRO A 377 17.03 -18.92 -10.17
N ASN A 378 18.12 -18.34 -9.65
CA ASN A 378 18.07 -17.06 -8.95
C ASN A 378 17.42 -15.98 -9.84
N CYS A 379 16.34 -15.39 -9.35
CA CYS A 379 15.63 -14.32 -10.03
C CYS A 379 14.84 -13.48 -9.01
N PHE A 380 14.35 -12.33 -9.46
CA PHE A 380 13.43 -11.50 -8.70
C PHE A 380 12.30 -11.03 -9.60
N ILE A 381 11.07 -11.28 -9.18
CA ILE A 381 9.83 -10.90 -9.86
C ILE A 381 9.06 -10.01 -8.90
N PHE A 382 8.68 -8.83 -9.39
CA PHE A 382 7.93 -7.87 -8.57
C PHE A 382 6.43 -8.05 -8.78
N HIS A 383 5.96 -8.03 -10.03
CA HIS A 383 4.57 -8.29 -10.42
C HIS A 383 4.48 -9.47 -11.36
N ASN A 384 3.34 -10.16 -11.33
CA ASN A 384 2.99 -11.19 -12.29
C ASN A 384 1.82 -10.73 -13.17
N GLY A 385 1.80 -11.20 -14.42
CA GLY A 385 0.58 -11.19 -15.24
C GLY A 385 -0.44 -12.20 -14.72
N GLU A 386 -1.58 -12.30 -15.40
CA GLU A 386 -2.63 -13.27 -15.07
C GLU A 386 -2.17 -14.70 -15.40
N PRO A 387 -2.00 -15.59 -14.39
CA PRO A 387 -1.72 -17.00 -14.66
C PRO A 387 -3.00 -17.72 -15.10
N PHE A 388 -2.87 -18.74 -15.95
CA PHE A 388 -3.99 -19.61 -16.30
C PHE A 388 -3.56 -21.07 -16.27
N GLN A 389 -4.52 -21.96 -16.01
CA GLN A 389 -4.36 -23.41 -16.18
C GLN A 389 -4.99 -23.78 -17.53
N THR A 390 -4.29 -24.57 -18.32
CA THR A 390 -4.78 -25.12 -19.60
C THR A 390 -5.27 -26.53 -19.44
#